data_AF-A0A3D4ZJQ5-F1
#
_entry.id   AF-A0A3D4ZJQ5-F1
#
_cell.length_a   1.000
_cell.length_b   1.000
_cell.length_c   1.000
_cell.angle_alpha   90.00
_cell.angle_beta   90.00
_cell.angle_gamma   90.00
#
_symmetry.space_group_name_H-M   'P 1'
#
loop_
_entity.id
_entity.type
_entity.pdbx_description
1 polymer ?
#
loop_
_entity_poly.entity_id
_entity_poly.type
_entity_poly.pdbx_seq_one_letter_code
_entity_poly.pdbx_strand_id
1 'polypeptide(L)'
;DEIRLTIRADWPHDSWWTEASVTDNEGRTHVFQLQKDPLPQRFPIKPAVVTSLTLHDLKKEASDPSPFPALTQLEVWGVEA
;
A
#
# COMPACT_ATOMS: atom_id res chain seq x y z
N ASP A 1 11.38 -10.97 -0.70
CA ASP A 1 10.21 -10.57 0.09
C ASP A 1 9.70 -9.24 -0.39
N GLU A 2 8.39 -9.07 -0.40
CA GLU A 2 7.75 -7.86 -0.92
C GLU A 2 6.38 -7.63 -0.30
N ILE A 3 6.00 -6.35 -0.26
CA ILE A 3 4.64 -5.92 0.04
C ILE A 3 4.00 -5.51 -1.27
N ARG A 4 2.73 -5.90 -1.48
CA ARG A 4 1.93 -5.41 -2.59
C ARG A 4 0.69 -4.69 -2.10
N LEU A 5 0.37 -3.59 -2.76
CA LEU A 5 -0.85 -2.82 -2.53
C LEU A 5 -1.66 -2.79 -3.83
N THR A 6 -2.93 -3.15 -3.74
CA THR A 6 -3.88 -3.05 -4.86
C THR A 6 -4.95 -2.02 -4.49
N ILE A 7 -5.05 -0.96 -5.28
CA ILE A 7 -6.07 0.09 -5.11
C ILE A 7 -7.32 -0.26 -5.92
N ARG A 8 -8.48 0.23 -5.48
CA ARG A 8 -9.68 0.15 -6.31
C ARG A 8 -9.59 1.16 -7.45
N ALA A 9 -9.97 0.73 -8.64
CA ALA A 9 -9.81 1.48 -9.88
C ALA A 9 -11.15 1.80 -10.55
N ASP A 10 -12.16 2.20 -9.78
CA ASP A 10 -13.46 2.63 -10.31
C ASP A 10 -13.46 4.13 -10.60
N TRP A 11 -12.66 4.56 -11.58
CA TRP A 11 -12.57 5.97 -11.96
C TRP A 11 -13.66 6.35 -12.97
N PRO A 12 -14.29 7.55 -12.86
CA PRO A 12 -13.93 8.67 -11.97
C PRO A 12 -14.66 8.67 -10.62
N HIS A 13 -15.41 7.61 -10.27
CA HIS A 13 -16.17 7.56 -9.01
C HIS A 13 -15.26 7.54 -7.79
N ASP A 14 -14.14 6.82 -7.88
CA ASP A 14 -13.12 6.72 -6.86
C ASP A 14 -12.04 7.80 -6.99
N SER A 15 -11.46 8.15 -5.86
CA SER A 15 -10.13 8.74 -5.80
C SER A 15 -9.09 7.64 -5.69
N TRP A 16 -7.84 7.97 -5.39
CA TRP A 16 -6.80 6.96 -5.23
C TRP A 16 -5.75 7.40 -4.20
N TRP A 17 -5.02 6.42 -3.68
CA TRP A 17 -3.91 6.63 -2.76
C TRP A 17 -2.63 6.86 -3.56
N THR A 18 -1.95 7.99 -3.33
CA THR A 18 -0.65 8.33 -3.96
C THR A 18 0.52 7.83 -3.13
N GLU A 19 0.34 7.70 -1.81
CA GLU A 19 1.35 7.20 -0.89
C GLU A 19 0.68 6.38 0.22
N ALA A 20 1.40 5.36 0.71
CA ALA A 20 1.05 4.66 1.93
C ALA A 20 2.32 4.28 2.70
N SER A 21 2.19 4.15 4.02
CA SER A 21 3.29 3.71 4.89
C SER A 21 2.95 2.41 5.59
N VAL A 22 3.94 1.52 5.72
CA VAL A 22 3.82 0.30 6.52
C VAL A 22 4.92 0.26 7.58
N THR A 23 4.54 0.07 8.84
CA THR A 23 5.49 -0.11 9.95
C THR A 23 5.38 -1.50 10.54
N ASP A 24 6.51 -2.17 10.75
CA ASP A 24 6.56 -3.48 11.39
C ASP A 24 6.63 -3.44 12.92
N ASN A 25 6.58 -4.61 13.55
CA ASN A 25 6.67 -4.77 15.00
C ASN A 25 8.01 -4.32 15.61
N GLU A 26 9.05 -4.08 14.79
CA GLU A 26 10.35 -3.53 15.23
C GLU A 26 10.45 -2.02 15.00
N GLY A 27 9.39 -1.38 14.51
CA GLY A 27 9.32 0.06 14.25
C GLY A 27 9.99 0.49 12.95
N ARG A 28 10.31 -0.44 12.04
CA ARG A 28 10.85 -0.09 10.72
C ARG A 28 9.69 0.34 9.81
N THR A 29 9.77 1.55 9.29
CA THR A 29 8.76 2.10 8.37
C THR A 29 9.22 2.03 6.92
N HIS A 30 8.34 1.51 6.06
CA HIS A 30 8.45 1.52 4.61
C HIS A 30 7.44 2.51 4.05
N VAL A 31 7.88 3.40 3.16
CA VAL A 31 7.01 4.37 2.47
C VAL A 31 6.92 3.98 1.01
N PHE A 32 5.70 3.83 0.51
CA PHE A 32 5.41 3.39 -0.84
C PHE A 32 4.77 4.53 -1.63
N GLN A 33 5.32 4.84 -2.80
CA GLN A 33 4.67 5.71 -3.77
C GLN A 33 3.82 4.85 -4.69
N LEU A 34 2.52 5.05 -4.66
CA LEU A 34 1.57 4.33 -5.47
C LEU A 34 1.35 5.06 -6.79
N GLN A 35 0.90 4.30 -7.78
CA GLN A 35 0.49 4.78 -9.08
C GLN A 35 -1.01 4.58 -9.25
N LYS A 36 -1.64 5.34 -10.16
CA LYS A 36 -3.04 5.17 -10.51
C LYS A 36 -3.19 3.96 -11.45
N ASP A 37 -2.98 2.77 -10.90
CA ASP A 37 -2.93 1.49 -11.61
C ASP A 37 -3.82 0.45 -10.89
N PRO A 38 -4.72 -0.28 -11.61
CA PRO A 38 -5.56 -1.32 -11.02
C PRO A 38 -4.81 -2.60 -10.62
N LEU A 39 -3.60 -2.84 -11.12
CA LEU A 39 -2.84 -4.06 -10.86
C LEU A 39 -2.14 -4.01 -9.49
N PRO A 40 -1.81 -5.18 -8.90
CA PRO A 40 -1.01 -5.22 -7.68
C PRO A 40 0.33 -4.51 -7.86
N GLN A 41 0.55 -3.45 -7.08
CA GLN A 41 1.78 -2.65 -7.12
C GLN A 41 2.80 -3.24 -6.17
N ARG A 42 3.97 -3.59 -6.68
CA ARG A 42 4.96 -4.43 -5.98
C ARG A 42 6.09 -3.60 -5.40
N PHE A 43 6.33 -3.75 -4.11
CA PHE A 43 7.39 -3.06 -3.39
C PHE A 43 8.32 -4.07 -2.72
N PRO A 44 9.51 -4.33 -3.31
CA PRO A 44 10.52 -5.15 -2.66
C PRO A 44 10.95 -4.52 -1.33
N ILE A 45 11.05 -5.35 -0.30
CA ILE A 45 11.56 -4.94 1.01
C ILE A 45 12.75 -5.81 1.41
N LYS A 46 13.55 -5.32 2.35
CA LYS A 46 14.58 -6.14 2.97
C LYS A 46 13.90 -7.31 3.72
N PRO A 47 14.33 -8.57 3.52
CA PRO A 47 13.80 -9.71 4.26
C PRO A 47 13.91 -9.50 5.77
N ALA A 48 12.84 -9.85 6.49
CA ALA A 48 12.76 -9.77 7.93
C ALA A 48 11.71 -10.75 8.47
N VAL A 49 11.97 -11.33 9.64
CA VAL A 49 10.96 -12.05 10.41
C VAL A 49 10.14 -11.01 11.17
N VAL A 50 8.86 -10.92 10.87
CA VAL A 50 7.93 -9.97 11.50
C VAL A 50 6.71 -10.72 12.04
N THR A 51 6.15 -10.22 13.14
CA THR A 51 4.92 -10.77 13.74
C THR A 51 3.70 -9.91 13.46
N SER A 52 3.91 -8.63 13.11
CA SER A 52 2.85 -7.74 12.68
C SER A 52 3.36 -6.66 11.73
N LEU A 53 2.42 -6.14 10.94
CA LEU A 53 2.58 -4.98 10.07
C LEU A 53 1.38 -4.07 10.27
N THR A 54 1.62 -2.76 10.30
CA THR A 54 0.58 -1.74 10.37
C THR A 54 0.63 -0.91 9.09
N LEU A 55 -0.47 -0.85 8.34
CA LEU A 55 -0.65 0.08 7.23
C LEU A 55 -1.24 1.40 7.75
N HIS A 56 -0.58 2.52 7.48
CA HIS A 56 -0.97 3.85 7.98
C HIS A 56 -0.56 4.97 7.01
N ASP A 57 -0.93 6.21 7.36
CA ASP A 57 -0.60 7.44 6.62
C ASP A 57 -0.88 7.35 5.11
N LEU A 58 -2.07 6.85 4.74
CA LEU A 58 -2.49 6.80 3.34
C LEU A 58 -2.83 8.22 2.86
N LYS A 59 -2.12 8.68 1.83
CA LYS A 59 -2.31 10.02 1.24
C LYS A 59 -3.18 9.91 0.00
N LYS A 60 -4.33 10.60 0.01
CA LYS A 60 -5.21 10.71 -1.15
C LYS A 60 -4.62 11.69 -2.17
N GLU A 61 -4.83 11.45 -3.46
CA GLU A 61 -4.59 12.46 -4.49
C GLU A 61 -5.38 13.75 -4.17
N ALA A 62 -4.63 14.83 -3.95
CA ALA A 62 -5.16 16.09 -3.44
C ALA A 62 -5.99 16.84 -4.49
N SER A 63 -5.64 16.68 -5.76
CA SER A 63 -6.32 17.36 -6.88
C SER A 63 -7.54 16.59 -7.41
N ASP A 64 -7.74 15.34 -6.98
CA ASP A 64 -8.84 14.50 -7.46
C ASP A 64 -10.15 14.90 -6.75
N PRO A 65 -11.22 15.24 -7.50
CA PRO A 65 -12.48 15.70 -6.93
C PRO A 65 -13.27 14.61 -6.21
N SER A 66 -12.97 13.33 -6.46
CA SER A 66 -13.60 12.24 -5.71
C SER A 66 -13.06 12.23 -4.26
N PRO A 67 -13.94 12.06 -3.26
CA PRO A 67 -13.53 11.93 -1.87
C PRO A 67 -13.22 10.48 -1.47
N PHE A 68 -13.41 9.50 -2.35
CA PHE A 68 -13.45 8.07 -1.99
C PHE A 68 -12.25 7.29 -2.54
N PRO A 69 -11.06 7.34 -1.91
CA PRO A 69 -9.99 6.41 -2.22
C PRO A 69 -10.26 5.06 -1.55
N ALA A 70 -9.86 3.97 -2.20
CA ALA A 70 -10.07 2.62 -1.67
C ALA A 70 -8.88 1.69 -1.97
N LEU A 71 -8.59 0.82 -1.00
CA LEU A 71 -7.67 -0.30 -1.13
C LEU A 71 -8.50 -1.58 -1.26
N THR A 72 -8.14 -2.47 -2.18
CA THR A 72 -8.79 -3.78 -2.34
C THR A 72 -7.97 -4.89 -1.71
N GLN A 73 -6.63 -4.82 -1.76
CA GLN A 73 -5.76 -5.86 -1.21
C GLN A 73 -4.46 -5.29 -0.63
N LEU A 74 -4.01 -5.94 0.45
CA LEU A 74 -2.65 -5.88 0.98
C LEU A 74 -2.10 -7.30 0.95
N GLU A 75 -1.03 -7.53 0.19
CA GLU A 75 -0.33 -8.80 0.16
C GLU A 75 1.05 -8.65 0.79
N VAL A 76 1.46 -9.65 1.58
CA VAL A 76 2.77 -9.69 2.23
C VAL A 76 3.40 -11.03 1.88
N TRP A 77 4.43 -10.98 1.04
CA TRP A 77 5.09 -12.16 0.50
C TRP A 77 6.44 -12.37 1.16
N GLY A 78 6.59 -13.52 1.83
CA GLY A 78 7.84 -14.01 2.37
C GLY A 78 8.04 -15.49 2.04
N VAL A 79 8.97 -16.12 2.74
CA VAL A 79 9.22 -17.56 2.68
C VAL A 79 9.01 -18.18 4.06
N GLU A 80 8.90 -19.50 4.12
CA GLU A 80 8.91 -20.22 5.40
C GLU A 80 10.25 -19.97 6.13
N ALA A 81 10.16 -19.77 7.44
CA ALA A 81 11.29 -19.44 8.31
C ALA A 81 12.19 -20.65 8.60
#